data_AF-A0A6C0CGN2-F1
#
_entry.id   AF-A0A6C0CGN2-F1
#
_cell.length_a   1.000
_cell.length_b   1.000
_cell.length_c   1.000
_cell.angle_alpha   90.00
_cell.angle_beta   90.00
_cell.angle_gamma   90.00
#
_symmetry.space_group_name_H-M   'P 1'
#
loop_
_entity.id
_entity.type
_entity.pdbx_description
1 polymer ?
#
loop_
_entity_poly.entity_id
_entity_poly.type
_entity_poly.pdbx_seq_one_letter_code
_entity_poly.pdbx_strand_id
1 'polypeptide(L)'
;MADFGVSYFIKALSSVLTLILLVIIYSYLYNLENKGCACALTKDFSFIKGFTIFAIIYLLFSAMIPDEALYNNLGGNVVLINKFVDLIFVLVFIYYLYEVFKYTRYLVNEKCKCSVDSRREIIMIGSMIEFILIFVLFLLHIIIFVVASTFFNVVRSVNEGADEIREVIHDPISSIRKVPERLASSVREIRSDLGKTINEVGRTVKNTRGNNTYKLNV
;
A
#
# COMPACT_ATOMS: atom_id res chain seq x y z
N MET A 1 10.11 -4.15 13.71
CA MET A 1 9.16 -4.53 14.77
C MET A 1 8.66 -3.33 15.60
N ALA A 2 9.28 -2.15 15.54
CA ALA A 2 8.78 -0.95 16.24
C ALA A 2 7.62 -0.22 15.52
N ASP A 3 7.43 -0.44 14.21
CA ASP A 3 6.44 0.30 13.39
C ASP A 3 4.97 -0.12 13.61
N PHE A 4 4.71 -1.37 14.00
CA PHE A 4 3.33 -1.85 14.18
C PHE A 4 2.64 -1.20 15.40
N GLY A 5 3.39 -0.95 16.47
CA GLY A 5 2.86 -0.30 17.68
C GLY A 5 2.52 1.17 17.47
N VAL A 6 3.33 1.89 16.70
CA VAL A 6 3.13 3.32 16.42
C VAL A 6 1.89 3.54 15.54
N SER A 7 1.70 2.73 14.50
CA SER A 7 0.52 2.86 13.63
C SER A 7 -0.78 2.57 14.38
N TYR A 8 -0.81 1.54 15.24
CA TYR A 8 -1.97 1.21 16.07
C TYR A 8 -2.27 2.31 17.09
N PHE A 9 -1.24 2.82 17.76
CA PHE A 9 -1.38 3.92 18.71
C PHE A 9 -1.89 5.20 18.04
N ILE A 10 -1.38 5.56 16.87
CA ILE A 10 -1.85 6.73 16.10
C ILE A 10 -3.33 6.55 15.69
N LYS A 11 -3.74 5.36 15.25
CA LYS A 11 -5.15 5.08 14.91
C LYS A 11 -6.06 5.22 16.13
N ALA A 12 -5.67 4.65 17.26
CA ALA A 12 -6.44 4.75 18.51
C ALA A 12 -6.53 6.20 18.99
N LEU A 13 -5.42 6.93 18.98
CA LEU A 13 -5.36 8.34 19.37
C LEU A 13 -6.22 9.21 18.44
N SER A 14 -6.14 8.99 17.13
CA SER A 14 -6.96 9.70 16.14
C SER A 14 -8.44 9.44 16.40
N SER A 15 -8.84 8.19 16.62
CA SER A 15 -10.24 7.84 16.91
C SER A 15 -10.78 8.56 18.15
N VAL A 16 -10.00 8.59 19.23
CA VAL A 16 -10.37 9.32 20.47
C VAL A 16 -10.46 10.82 20.23
N LEU A 17 -9.50 11.40 19.52
CA LEU A 17 -9.51 12.83 19.17
C LEU A 17 -10.76 13.20 18.35
N THR A 18 -11.09 12.36 17.37
CA THR A 18 -12.28 12.55 16.52
C THR A 18 -13.55 12.48 17.35
N LEU A 19 -13.64 11.55 18.30
CA LEU A 19 -14.77 11.42 19.22
C LEU A 19 -14.95 12.68 20.08
N ILE A 20 -13.86 13.20 20.64
CA ILE A 20 -13.88 14.45 21.42
C ILE A 20 -14.35 15.62 20.55
N LEU A 21 -13.84 15.75 19.33
CA LEU A 21 -14.25 16.81 18.41
C LEU A 21 -15.75 16.72 18.09
N LEU A 22 -16.27 15.53 17.80
CA LEU A 22 -17.69 15.30 17.52
C LEU A 22 -18.57 15.71 18.71
N VAL A 23 -18.18 15.37 19.94
CA VAL A 23 -18.90 15.77 21.15
C VAL A 23 -18.92 17.30 21.31
N ILE A 24 -17.79 17.98 21.05
CA ILE A 24 -17.71 19.45 21.10
C ILE A 24 -18.63 20.07 20.05
N ILE A 25 -18.61 19.57 18.81
CA ILE A 25 -19.48 20.05 17.72
C ILE A 25 -20.95 19.86 18.11
N TYR A 26 -21.31 18.66 18.58
CA TYR A 26 -22.69 18.38 18.99
C TYR A 26 -23.16 19.29 20.12
N SER A 27 -22.34 19.43 21.17
CA SER A 27 -22.63 20.30 22.31
C SER A 27 -22.79 21.77 21.87
N TYR A 28 -21.97 22.22 20.92
CA TYR A 28 -22.07 23.56 20.38
C TYR A 28 -23.37 23.78 19.60
N LEU A 29 -23.73 22.87 18.71
CA LEU A 29 -24.98 22.95 17.93
C LEU A 29 -26.21 22.88 18.83
N TYR A 30 -26.23 21.98 19.81
CA TYR A 30 -27.31 21.88 20.80
C TYR A 30 -27.50 23.18 21.59
N ASN A 31 -26.40 23.82 21.99
CA ASN A 31 -26.46 25.12 22.67
C ASN A 31 -26.99 26.25 21.76
N LEU A 32 -26.70 26.22 20.46
CA LEU A 32 -27.21 27.21 19.51
C LEU A 32 -28.72 27.06 19.27
N GLU A 33 -29.19 25.82 19.19
CA GLU A 33 -30.61 25.49 19.03
C GLU A 33 -31.43 25.88 20.26
N ASN A 34 -30.93 25.57 21.46
CA ASN A 34 -31.61 25.94 22.72
C ASN A 34 -31.69 27.45 22.93
N LYS A 35 -30.73 28.21 22.40
CA LYS A 35 -30.77 29.68 22.40
C LYS A 35 -31.73 30.25 21.34
N GLY A 36 -32.29 29.42 20.46
CA GLY A 36 -33.19 29.84 19.39
C GLY A 36 -32.53 30.76 18.35
N CYS A 37 -31.24 30.56 18.07
CA CYS A 37 -30.53 31.52 17.22
C CYS A 37 -30.82 31.31 15.74
N ALA A 38 -31.68 32.17 15.17
CA ALA A 38 -32.09 32.11 13.76
C ALA A 38 -30.91 32.16 12.77
N CYS A 39 -29.87 32.95 13.06
CA CYS A 39 -28.68 33.08 12.20
C CYS A 39 -27.83 31.79 12.13
N ALA A 40 -27.94 30.90 13.12
CA ALA A 40 -27.25 29.61 13.12
C ALA A 40 -28.06 28.48 12.46
N LEU A 41 -29.37 28.66 12.30
CA LEU A 41 -30.30 27.64 11.79
C LEU A 41 -30.34 27.66 10.26
N THR A 42 -29.22 27.31 9.63
CA THR A 42 -29.13 27.13 8.17
C THR A 42 -29.55 25.72 7.76
N LYS A 43 -29.75 25.49 6.46
CA LYS A 43 -30.04 24.15 5.91
C LYS A 43 -28.97 23.11 6.28
N ASP A 44 -27.73 23.54 6.41
CA ASP A 44 -26.58 22.68 6.72
C ASP A 44 -26.57 22.25 8.20
N PHE A 45 -27.27 22.98 9.09
CA PHE A 45 -27.33 22.70 10.53
C PHE A 45 -27.87 21.31 10.85
N SER A 46 -28.99 20.93 10.23
CA SER A 46 -29.64 19.63 10.47
C SER A 46 -28.78 18.46 9.98
N PHE A 47 -28.10 18.63 8.84
CA PHE A 47 -27.19 17.63 8.32
C PHE A 47 -26.01 17.41 9.28
N ILE A 48 -25.35 18.50 9.70
CA ILE A 48 -24.20 18.42 10.60
C ILE A 48 -24.61 17.74 11.90
N LYS A 49 -25.68 18.20 12.56
CA LYS A 49 -26.14 17.61 13.83
C LYS A 49 -26.48 16.12 13.68
N GLY A 50 -27.22 15.75 12.63
CA GLY A 50 -27.61 14.35 12.38
C GLY A 50 -26.41 13.46 12.11
N PHE A 51 -25.49 13.90 11.25
CA PHE A 51 -24.28 13.15 10.96
C PHE A 51 -23.34 13.05 12.17
N THR A 52 -23.24 14.09 13.01
CA THR A 52 -22.44 14.02 14.25
C THR A 52 -22.93 12.90 15.16
N ILE A 53 -24.25 12.74 15.35
CA ILE A 53 -24.82 11.65 16.16
C ILE A 53 -24.50 10.29 15.51
N PHE A 54 -24.75 10.16 14.21
CA PHE A 54 -24.47 8.94 13.47
C PHE A 54 -23.00 8.53 13.57
N ALA A 55 -22.08 9.49 13.39
CA ALA A 55 -20.64 9.25 13.47
C ALA A 55 -20.19 8.80 14.86
N ILE A 56 -20.74 9.38 15.93
CA ILE A 56 -20.45 8.95 17.30
C ILE A 56 -20.86 7.48 17.51
N ILE A 57 -22.08 7.11 17.08
CA ILE A 57 -22.58 5.74 17.21
C ILE A 57 -21.72 4.78 16.38
N TYR A 58 -21.39 5.16 15.15
CA TYR A 58 -20.56 4.36 14.26
C TYR A 58 -19.16 4.11 14.86
N LEU A 59 -18.50 5.16 15.35
CA LEU A 59 -17.17 5.05 15.95
C LEU A 59 -17.18 4.19 17.22
N LEU A 60 -18.21 4.30 18.06
CA LEU A 60 -18.36 3.43 19.23
C LEU A 60 -18.54 1.97 18.82
N PHE A 61 -19.38 1.70 17.82
CA PHE A 61 -19.60 0.34 17.33
C PHE A 61 -18.34 -0.26 16.70
N SER A 62 -17.66 0.51 15.85
CA SER A 62 -16.38 0.14 15.22
C SER A 62 -15.29 -0.10 16.27
N ALA A 63 -15.23 0.69 17.34
CA ALA A 63 -14.26 0.50 18.42
C ALA A 63 -14.47 -0.78 19.24
N MET A 64 -15.71 -1.30 19.33
CA MET A 64 -16.01 -2.53 20.07
C MET A 64 -15.69 -3.81 19.30
N ILE A 65 -15.54 -3.73 17.98
CA ILE A 65 -15.37 -4.92 17.13
C ILE A 65 -13.98 -4.89 16.48
N PRO A 66 -12.97 -5.52 17.10
CA PRO A 66 -11.64 -5.61 16.50
C PRO A 66 -11.66 -6.52 15.27
N ASP A 67 -10.83 -6.17 14.28
CA ASP A 67 -10.75 -6.91 13.00
C ASP A 67 -10.38 -8.38 13.21
N GLU A 68 -9.57 -8.69 14.23
CA GLU A 68 -9.17 -10.07 14.53
C GLU A 68 -10.35 -10.92 15.01
N ALA A 69 -11.27 -10.34 15.78
CA ALA A 69 -12.47 -11.03 16.24
C ALA A 69 -13.44 -11.32 15.08
N LEU A 70 -13.55 -10.42 14.12
CA LEU A 70 -14.31 -10.61 12.89
C LEU A 70 -13.71 -11.74 12.04
N TYR A 71 -12.38 -11.73 11.83
CA TYR A 71 -11.71 -12.74 11.03
C TYR A 71 -11.90 -14.15 11.59
N ASN A 72 -11.72 -14.31 12.90
CA ASN A 72 -11.76 -15.62 13.56
C ASN A 72 -13.17 -16.21 13.67
N ASN A 73 -14.22 -15.39 13.82
CA ASN A 73 -15.59 -15.86 14.03
C ASN A 73 -16.44 -15.92 12.75
N LEU A 74 -16.19 -15.02 11.79
CA LEU A 74 -17.07 -14.80 10.64
C LEU A 74 -16.37 -14.99 9.27
N GLY A 75 -15.04 -15.17 9.28
CA GLY A 75 -14.24 -15.42 8.09
C GLY A 75 -13.89 -14.17 7.27
N GLY A 76 -12.97 -14.34 6.30
CA GLY A 76 -12.35 -13.23 5.57
C GLY A 76 -13.30 -12.37 4.73
N ASN A 77 -14.41 -12.93 4.22
CA ASN A 77 -15.36 -12.19 3.40
C ASN A 77 -16.08 -11.07 4.19
N VAL A 78 -16.39 -11.33 5.46
CA VAL A 78 -17.06 -10.34 6.32
C VAL A 78 -16.10 -9.21 6.70
N VAL A 79 -14.83 -9.53 6.93
CA VAL A 79 -13.78 -8.53 7.15
C VAL A 79 -13.67 -7.58 5.96
N LEU A 80 -13.71 -8.11 4.73
CA LEU A 80 -13.65 -7.30 3.51
C LEU A 80 -14.83 -6.32 3.42
N ILE A 81 -16.05 -6.79 3.72
CA ILE A 81 -17.25 -5.93 3.74
C ILE A 81 -17.12 -4.84 4.81
N ASN A 82 -16.66 -5.18 6.01
CA ASN A 82 -16.45 -4.21 7.07
C ASN A 82 -15.46 -3.10 6.65
N LYS A 83 -14.34 -3.48 6.03
CA LYS A 83 -13.37 -2.52 5.47
C LYS A 83 -13.96 -1.64 4.37
N PHE A 84 -14.86 -2.16 3.57
CA PHE A 84 -15.56 -1.37 2.55
C PHE A 84 -16.52 -0.35 3.16
N VAL A 85 -17.24 -0.73 4.23
CA VAL A 85 -18.10 0.19 4.99
C VAL A 85 -17.26 1.28 5.66
N ASP A 86 -16.12 0.93 6.28
CA ASP A 86 -15.17 1.89 6.84
C ASP A 86 -14.68 2.89 5.79
N LEU A 87 -14.38 2.43 4.58
CA LEU A 87 -13.96 3.30 3.49
C LEU A 87 -15.06 4.31 3.11
N ILE A 88 -16.31 3.85 2.97
CA ILE A 88 -17.46 4.74 2.70
C ILE A 88 -17.62 5.74 3.83
N PHE A 89 -17.54 5.29 5.08
CA PHE A 89 -17.65 6.15 6.25
C PHE A 89 -16.59 7.27 6.21
N VAL A 90 -15.32 6.93 5.97
CA VAL A 90 -14.23 7.92 5.88
C VAL A 90 -14.49 8.95 4.76
N LEU A 91 -14.96 8.51 3.59
CA LEU A 91 -15.28 9.42 2.49
C LEU A 91 -16.41 10.40 2.85
N VAL A 92 -17.49 9.91 3.47
CA VAL A 92 -18.59 10.77 3.92
C VAL A 92 -18.14 11.66 5.08
N PHE A 93 -17.26 11.17 5.94
CA PHE A 93 -16.71 11.94 7.05
C PHE A 93 -15.85 13.12 6.58
N ILE A 94 -15.07 12.95 5.51
CA ILE A 94 -14.34 14.05 4.87
C ILE A 94 -15.31 15.14 4.37
N TYR A 95 -16.39 14.74 3.71
CA TYR A 95 -17.43 15.67 3.28
C TYR A 95 -18.09 16.38 4.46
N TYR A 96 -18.36 15.67 5.55
CA TYR A 96 -18.87 16.25 6.79
C TYR A 96 -17.93 17.32 7.38
N LEU A 97 -16.62 17.05 7.45
CA LEU A 97 -15.65 18.04 7.95
C LEU A 97 -15.64 19.30 7.08
N TYR A 98 -15.80 19.15 5.77
CA TYR A 98 -15.94 20.27 4.85
C TYR A 98 -17.19 21.12 5.15
N GLU A 99 -18.35 20.50 5.38
CA GLU A 99 -19.58 21.22 5.74
C GLU A 99 -19.45 21.91 7.12
N VAL A 100 -18.83 21.26 8.11
CA VAL A 100 -18.54 21.88 9.42
C VAL A 100 -17.63 23.10 9.26
N PHE A 101 -16.59 23.00 8.42
CA PHE A 101 -15.69 24.12 8.17
C PHE A 101 -16.39 25.29 7.48
N LYS A 102 -17.20 25.00 6.47
CA LYS A 102 -18.01 26.01 5.77
C LYS A 102 -19.01 26.67 6.72
N TYR A 103 -19.70 25.88 7.53
CA TYR A 103 -20.66 26.35 8.52
C TYR A 103 -20.00 27.24 9.59
N THR A 104 -18.86 26.84 10.14
CA THR A 104 -18.13 27.66 11.12
C THR A 104 -17.62 28.96 10.50
N ARG A 105 -17.13 28.95 9.25
CA ARG A 105 -16.78 30.18 8.52
C ARG A 105 -17.96 31.10 8.32
N TYR A 106 -19.11 30.55 7.94
CA TYR A 106 -20.34 31.31 7.79
C TYR A 106 -20.72 32.05 9.09
N LEU A 107 -20.69 31.36 10.23
CA LEU A 107 -20.96 31.95 11.54
C LEU A 107 -19.98 33.08 11.93
N VAL A 108 -18.71 32.96 11.55
CA VAL A 108 -17.69 33.99 11.79
C VAL A 108 -17.95 35.21 10.90
N ASN A 109 -18.21 34.98 9.60
CA ASN A 109 -18.40 36.05 8.62
C ASN A 109 -19.66 36.87 8.87
N GLU A 110 -20.77 36.24 9.27
CA GLU A 110 -22.01 36.94 9.63
C GLU A 110 -21.98 37.60 11.01
N LYS A 111 -20.88 37.48 11.77
CA LYS A 111 -20.73 38.04 13.12
C LYS A 111 -21.92 37.69 14.03
N CYS A 112 -22.35 36.43 13.95
CA CYS A 112 -23.54 35.97 14.65
C CYS A 112 -23.35 36.10 16.18
N LYS A 113 -24.01 37.09 16.80
CA LYS A 113 -23.79 37.47 18.21
C LYS A 113 -24.06 36.34 19.21
N CYS A 114 -25.03 35.48 18.91
CA CYS A 114 -25.40 34.32 19.73
C CYS A 114 -24.37 33.17 19.70
N SER A 115 -23.48 33.20 18.69
CA SER A 115 -22.49 32.17 18.36
C SER A 115 -21.08 32.57 18.80
N VAL A 116 -20.93 33.77 19.41
CA VAL A 116 -19.68 34.23 20.03
C VAL A 116 -19.39 33.35 21.25
N ASP A 117 -18.63 32.32 21.00
CA ASP A 117 -18.21 31.32 21.98
C ASP A 117 -16.83 30.82 21.54
N SER A 118 -15.90 30.68 22.49
CA SER A 118 -14.56 30.14 22.23
C SER A 118 -14.60 28.75 21.58
N ARG A 119 -15.70 28.01 21.76
CA ARG A 119 -15.94 26.71 21.11
C ARG A 119 -15.92 26.77 19.58
N ARG A 120 -16.35 27.88 18.97
CA ARG A 120 -16.35 28.01 17.50
C ARG A 120 -14.95 27.98 16.91
N GLU A 121 -14.00 28.66 17.56
CA GLU A 121 -12.60 28.70 17.14
C GLU A 121 -11.93 27.34 17.32
N ILE A 122 -12.22 26.67 18.45
CA ILE A 122 -11.76 25.30 18.71
C ILE A 122 -12.29 24.33 17.66
N ILE A 123 -13.57 24.41 17.28
CA ILE A 123 -14.15 23.56 16.23
C ILE A 123 -13.47 23.81 14.89
N MET A 124 -13.21 25.06 14.52
CA MET A 124 -12.55 25.39 13.26
C MET A 124 -11.13 24.84 13.20
N ILE A 125 -10.31 25.08 14.22
CA ILE A 125 -8.93 24.58 14.30
C ILE A 125 -8.92 23.05 14.38
N GLY A 126 -9.79 22.47 15.22
CA GLY A 126 -9.92 21.02 15.38
C GLY A 126 -10.31 20.32 14.08
N SER A 127 -11.24 20.90 13.32
CA SER A 127 -11.65 20.35 12.01
C SER A 127 -10.51 20.39 10.98
N MET A 128 -9.67 21.44 11.00
CA MET A 128 -8.48 21.49 10.15
C MET A 128 -7.44 20.43 10.53
N ILE A 129 -7.17 20.26 11.82
CA ILE A 129 -6.22 19.26 12.31
C ILE A 129 -6.71 17.85 11.95
N GLU A 130 -8.00 17.56 12.19
CA GLU A 130 -8.60 16.26 11.83
C GLU A 130 -8.55 15.99 10.33
N PHE A 131 -8.82 16.99 9.49
CA PHE A 131 -8.71 16.83 8.04
C PHE A 131 -7.29 16.41 7.63
N ILE A 132 -6.26 17.05 8.21
CA ILE A 132 -4.86 16.71 7.95
C ILE A 132 -4.54 15.30 8.46
N LEU A 133 -4.98 14.94 9.66
CA LEU A 133 -4.75 13.61 10.25
C LEU A 133 -5.36 12.51 9.39
N ILE A 134 -6.63 12.66 8.99
CA ILE A 134 -7.32 11.71 8.11
C ILE A 134 -6.61 11.60 6.77
N PHE A 135 -6.16 12.72 6.20
CA PHE A 135 -5.40 12.72 4.95
C PHE A 135 -4.08 11.94 5.06
N VAL A 136 -3.31 12.16 6.13
CA VAL A 136 -2.06 11.41 6.38
C VAL A 136 -2.34 9.92 6.60
N LEU A 137 -3.38 9.58 7.37
CA LEU A 137 -3.79 8.19 7.57
C LEU A 137 -4.22 7.53 6.26
N PHE A 138 -4.91 8.26 5.38
CA PHE A 138 -5.31 7.78 4.07
C PHE A 138 -4.10 7.49 3.18
N LEU A 139 -3.13 8.41 3.12
CA LEU A 139 -1.87 8.19 2.40
C LEU A 139 -1.10 6.98 2.93
N LEU A 140 -1.08 6.78 4.25
CA LEU A 140 -0.44 5.62 4.86
C LEU A 140 -1.08 4.31 4.40
N HIS A 141 -2.41 4.24 4.31
CA HIS A 141 -3.09 3.03 3.81
C HIS A 141 -2.76 2.75 2.34
N ILE A 142 -2.66 3.79 1.50
CA ILE A 142 -2.24 3.63 0.10
C ILE A 142 -0.81 3.06 0.04
N ILE A 143 0.12 3.63 0.82
CA ILE A 143 1.52 3.15 0.86
C ILE A 143 1.57 1.69 1.27
N ILE A 144 0.86 1.30 2.34
CA ILE A 144 0.81 -0.09 2.80
C ILE A 144 0.28 -1.00 1.70
N PHE A 145 -0.80 -0.62 1.02
CA PHE A 145 -1.38 -1.42 -0.07
C PHE A 145 -0.39 -1.61 -1.22
N VAL A 146 0.28 -0.53 -1.65
CA VAL A 146 1.28 -0.59 -2.72
C VAL A 146 2.46 -1.46 -2.32
N VAL A 147 3.03 -1.27 -1.13
CA VAL A 147 4.15 -2.09 -0.62
C VAL A 147 3.77 -3.56 -0.48
N ALA A 148 2.57 -3.86 0.01
CA ALA A 148 2.08 -5.24 0.08
C ALA A 148 1.96 -5.85 -1.33
N SER A 149 1.39 -5.12 -2.28
CA SER A 149 1.22 -5.61 -3.66
C SER A 149 2.57 -5.89 -4.35
N THR A 150 3.56 -5.02 -4.16
CA THR A 150 4.90 -5.24 -4.72
C THR A 150 5.60 -6.40 -4.04
N PHE A 151 5.47 -6.54 -2.72
CA PHE A 151 6.00 -7.67 -1.97
C PHE A 151 5.43 -9.00 -2.47
N PHE A 152 4.11 -9.11 -2.64
CA PHE A 152 3.47 -10.32 -3.18
C PHE A 152 3.97 -10.64 -4.59
N ASN A 153 4.14 -9.63 -5.45
CA ASN A 153 4.66 -9.83 -6.80
C ASN A 153 6.12 -10.30 -6.80
N VAL A 154 6.98 -9.72 -5.95
CA VAL A 154 8.39 -10.15 -5.82
C VAL A 154 8.48 -11.59 -5.30
N VAL A 155 7.72 -11.93 -4.27
CA VAL A 155 7.67 -13.31 -3.74
C VAL A 155 7.22 -14.29 -4.83
N ARG A 156 6.20 -13.91 -5.62
CA ARG A 156 5.73 -14.73 -6.73
C ARG A 156 6.79 -14.91 -7.80
N SER A 157 7.47 -13.84 -8.23
CA SER A 157 8.57 -13.93 -9.22
C SER A 157 9.73 -14.80 -8.74
N VAL A 158 10.07 -14.74 -7.45
CA VAL A 158 11.14 -15.58 -6.88
C VAL A 158 10.73 -17.05 -6.85
N ASN A 159 9.47 -17.36 -6.50
CA ASN A 159 8.98 -18.73 -6.51
C ASN A 159 8.90 -19.29 -7.93
N GLU A 160 8.37 -18.53 -8.88
CA GLU A 160 8.30 -18.94 -10.30
C GLU A 160 9.70 -19.17 -10.88
N GLY A 161 10.67 -18.30 -10.59
CA GLY A 161 12.07 -18.51 -11.00
C GLY A 161 12.76 -19.68 -10.30
N ALA A 162 12.44 -19.95 -9.02
CA ALA A 162 12.97 -21.10 -8.30
C ALA A 162 12.42 -22.42 -8.85
N ASP A 163 11.14 -22.45 -9.23
CA ASP A 163 10.50 -23.61 -9.86
C ASP A 163 11.08 -23.89 -11.26
N GLU A 164 11.33 -22.85 -12.06
CA GLU A 164 11.97 -22.99 -13.38
C GLU A 164 13.40 -23.52 -13.27
N ILE A 165 14.20 -23.04 -12.30
CA ILE A 165 15.54 -23.57 -12.02
C ILE A 165 15.46 -25.03 -11.55
N ARG A 166 14.48 -25.36 -10.71
CA ARG A 166 14.29 -26.73 -10.20
C ARG A 166 13.89 -27.68 -11.32
N GLU A 167 13.07 -27.26 -12.27
CA GLU A 167 12.66 -28.03 -13.44
C GLU A 167 13.85 -28.28 -14.39
N VAL A 168 14.69 -27.27 -14.64
CA VAL A 168 15.92 -27.42 -15.43
C VAL A 168 16.92 -28.37 -14.76
N ILE A 169 16.99 -28.39 -13.42
CA ILE A 169 17.84 -29.32 -12.67
C ILE A 169 17.27 -30.76 -12.69
N HIS A 170 15.95 -30.91 -12.66
CA HIS A 170 15.31 -32.22 -12.63
C HIS A 170 15.30 -32.92 -14.00
N ASP A 171 15.36 -32.18 -15.12
CA ASP A 171 15.32 -32.78 -16.45
C ASP A 171 16.17 -32.03 -17.51
N PRO A 172 17.51 -32.03 -17.38
CA PRO A 172 18.40 -31.30 -18.29
C PRO A 172 18.37 -31.81 -19.75
N ILE A 173 17.78 -32.99 -19.99
CA ILE A 173 17.78 -33.69 -21.28
C ILE A 173 16.61 -33.24 -22.18
N SER A 174 15.51 -32.74 -21.61
CA SER A 174 14.35 -32.24 -22.35
C SER A 174 14.66 -30.97 -23.16
N SER A 175 15.47 -30.06 -22.60
CA SER A 175 15.89 -28.82 -23.28
C SER A 175 16.92 -29.03 -24.40
N ILE A 176 17.70 -30.12 -24.36
CA ILE A 176 18.65 -30.46 -25.44
C ILE A 176 17.91 -30.97 -26.70
N ARG A 177 16.73 -31.56 -26.55
CA ARG A 177 15.89 -32.00 -27.69
C ARG A 177 15.25 -30.86 -28.48
N LYS A 178 15.24 -29.64 -27.94
CA LYS A 178 14.77 -28.41 -28.63
C LYS A 178 15.91 -27.55 -29.19
N VAL A 179 17.13 -28.08 -29.28
CA VAL A 179 18.21 -27.40 -29.99
C VAL A 179 17.97 -27.57 -31.51
N PRO A 180 17.68 -26.49 -32.25
CA PRO A 180 17.35 -26.59 -33.68
C PRO A 180 18.54 -27.16 -34.46
N GLU A 181 18.27 -27.91 -35.54
CA GLU A 181 19.29 -28.57 -36.39
C GLU A 181 20.43 -27.65 -36.84
N ARG A 182 20.20 -26.32 -36.85
CA ARG A 182 21.20 -25.28 -37.14
C ARG A 182 22.35 -25.23 -36.14
N LEU A 183 22.14 -25.60 -34.87
CA LEU A 183 23.22 -25.70 -33.89
C LEU A 183 24.01 -27.01 -34.04
N ALA A 184 23.36 -28.09 -34.46
CA ALA A 184 24.02 -29.36 -34.71
C ALA A 184 25.02 -29.26 -35.87
N SER A 185 24.71 -28.47 -36.91
CA SER A 185 25.66 -28.18 -38.00
C SER A 185 26.85 -27.33 -37.53
N SER A 186 26.62 -26.30 -36.70
CA SER A 186 27.72 -25.44 -36.21
C SER A 186 28.69 -26.18 -35.28
N VAL A 187 28.19 -27.10 -34.44
CA VAL A 187 29.05 -27.95 -33.60
C VAL A 187 29.88 -28.92 -34.46
N ARG A 188 29.32 -29.40 -35.58
CA ARG A 188 30.03 -30.29 -36.50
C ARG A 188 31.14 -29.57 -37.26
N GLU A 189 30.92 -28.32 -37.65
CA GLU A 189 31.93 -27.44 -38.25
C GLU A 189 33.08 -27.15 -37.28
N ILE A 190 32.76 -26.73 -36.04
CA ILE A 190 33.75 -26.45 -34.98
C ILE A 190 34.61 -27.68 -34.69
N ARG A 191 34.00 -28.88 -34.64
CA ARG A 191 34.75 -30.13 -34.46
C ARG A 191 35.68 -30.43 -35.64
N SER A 192 35.30 -30.08 -36.86
CA SER A 192 36.12 -30.28 -38.05
C SER A 192 37.32 -29.34 -38.09
N ASP A 193 37.14 -28.09 -37.67
CA ASP A 193 38.20 -27.08 -37.66
C ASP A 193 39.19 -27.30 -36.51
N LEU A 194 38.71 -27.77 -35.36
CA LEU A 194 39.58 -28.27 -34.28
C LEU A 194 40.39 -29.50 -34.74
N GLY A 195 39.78 -30.41 -35.50
CA GLY A 195 40.48 -31.58 -36.04
C GLY A 195 41.58 -31.22 -37.06
N LYS A 196 41.36 -30.20 -37.89
CA LYS A 196 42.36 -29.66 -38.81
C LYS A 196 43.50 -28.97 -38.06
N THR A 197 43.17 -28.16 -37.06
CA THR A 197 44.13 -27.43 -36.23
C THR A 197 45.03 -28.38 -35.44
N ILE A 198 44.46 -29.42 -34.83
CA ILE A 198 45.22 -30.45 -34.09
C ILE A 198 46.15 -31.24 -35.02
N ASN A 199 45.71 -31.54 -36.24
CA ASN A 199 46.56 -32.24 -37.22
C ASN A 199 47.68 -31.36 -37.79
N GLU A 200 47.44 -30.06 -37.97
CA GLU A 200 48.49 -29.10 -38.33
C GLU A 200 49.51 -28.92 -37.21
N VAL A 201 49.05 -28.72 -35.96
CA VAL A 201 49.93 -28.64 -34.79
C VAL A 201 50.73 -29.93 -34.61
N GLY A 202 50.10 -31.10 -34.78
CA GLY A 202 50.78 -32.40 -34.73
C GLY A 202 51.84 -32.57 -35.82
N ARG A 203 51.61 -32.08 -37.04
CA ARG A 203 52.60 -32.10 -38.13
C ARG A 203 53.75 -31.14 -37.88
N THR A 204 53.50 -29.94 -37.38
CA THR A 204 54.53 -28.96 -37.05
C THR A 204 55.43 -29.47 -35.92
N VAL A 205 54.85 -30.09 -34.88
CA VAL A 205 55.62 -30.72 -33.79
C VAL A 205 56.47 -31.91 -34.29
N LYS A 206 55.96 -32.69 -35.25
CA LYS A 206 56.69 -33.83 -35.82
C LYS A 206 57.86 -33.38 -36.72
N ASN A 207 57.71 -32.27 -37.45
CA ASN A 207 58.76 -31.69 -38.29
C ASN A 207 59.90 -31.09 -37.43
N THR A 208 59.58 -30.44 -36.31
CA THR A 208 60.57 -29.92 -35.36
C THR A 208 61.36 -31.04 -34.65
N ARG A 209 60.78 -32.22 -34.43
CA ARG A 209 61.51 -33.39 -33.91
C ARG A 209 62.39 -34.10 -34.95
N GLY A 210 62.06 -34.02 -36.24
CA GLY A 210 62.87 -34.59 -37.32
C GLY A 210 64.13 -33.78 -37.67
N ASN A 211 64.12 -32.47 -37.40
CA ASN A 211 65.23 -31.58 -37.75
C ASN A 211 66.35 -31.50 -36.69
N ASN A 212 66.16 -32.11 -35.51
CA ASN A 212 67.14 -32.10 -34.41
C ASN A 212 68.02 -33.37 -34.35
N THR A 213 67.98 -34.24 -35.37
CA THR A 213 68.81 -35.46 -35.43
C THR A 213 69.98 -35.39 -36.41
N TYR A 214 70.24 -34.23 -37.03
CA TYR A 214 71.40 -34.00 -37.92
C TYR A 214 72.15 -32.70 -37.60
N LYS A 215 72.56 -32.51 -36.34
CA LYS A 215 73.68 -31.61 -35.97
C LYS A 215 74.42 -32.15 -34.74
N LEU A 216 75.12 -33.26 -34.93
CA LEU A 216 76.18 -33.76 -34.06
C LEU A 216 77.20 -34.46 -34.96
N ASN A 217 78.07 -33.66 -35.57
CA ASN A 217 79.37 -34.01 -36.15
C ASN A 217 79.91 -32.75 -36.82
N VAL A 218 80.71 -31.97 -36.08
CA VAL A 218 82.11 -31.58 -36.35
C VAL A 218 82.63 -30.96 -35.05
#